data_AF-A0AB74UN00-F1
#
_entry.id   AF-A0AB74UN00-F1
#
_cell.length_a   1.000
_cell.length_b   1.000
_cell.length_c   1.000
_cell.angle_alpha   90.00
_cell.angle_beta   90.00
_cell.angle_gamma   90.00
#
_symmetry.space_group_name_H-M   'P 1'
#
loop_
_entity.id
_entity.type
_entity.pdbx_description
1 polymer ?
#
loop_
_entity_poly.entity_id
_entity_poly.type
_entity_poly.pdbx_seq_one_letter_code
_entity_poly.pdbx_strand_id
1 'polypeptide(L)'
;MKRFYLLGFLLLMGFDTLAQISFKVAGTRALPVEASLAWLLRVFGQPWVYGAVIGYVGAFFTWMALLKHAPIGPAFAASHLEVVSVMLLSVWLFDEHLTAARVLGAIAIIAGIVCLGLAESREHAPEAAVV
;
A
#
# COMPACT_ATOMS: atom_id res chain seq x y z
N MET A 1 10.99 4.88 19.20
CA MET A 1 11.43 4.38 17.89
C MET A 1 10.52 3.28 17.33
N LYS A 2 10.44 2.07 17.91
CA LYS A 2 9.61 0.97 17.35
C LYS A 2 8.12 1.31 17.12
N ARG A 3 7.50 2.00 18.08
CA ARG A 3 6.10 2.45 17.95
C ARG A 3 5.89 3.47 16.83
N PHE A 4 6.88 4.32 16.54
CA PHE A 4 6.80 5.30 15.45
C PHE A 4 6.75 4.58 14.10
N TYR A 5 7.65 3.63 13.86
CA TYR A 5 7.62 2.86 12.62
C TYR A 5 6.34 2.05 12.47
N LEU A 6 5.91 1.34 13.53
CA LEU A 6 4.69 0.54 13.48
C LEU A 6 3.46 1.40 13.16
N LEU A 7 3.28 2.52 13.87
CA LEU A 7 2.17 3.44 13.60
C LEU A 7 2.27 4.08 12.22
N GLY A 8 3.47 4.50 11.81
CA GLY A 8 3.71 5.12 10.50
C GLY A 8 3.41 4.16 9.36
N PHE A 9 3.87 2.90 9.42
CA PHE A 9 3.57 1.91 8.38
C PHE A 9 2.11 1.50 8.36
N LEU A 10 1.44 1.38 9.51
CA LEU A 10 0.00 1.13 9.55
C LEU A 10 -0.79 2.29 8.95
N LEU A 11 -0.38 3.53 9.23
CA LEU A 11 -1.00 4.72 8.67
C LEU A 11 -0.76 4.82 7.15
N LEU A 12 0.47 4.55 6.70
CA LEU A 12 0.83 4.53 5.29
C LEU A 12 -0.01 3.49 4.54
N MET A 13 0.00 2.25 5.04
CA MET A 13 -0.82 1.16 4.50
C MET A 13 -2.28 1.60 4.44
N GLY A 14 -2.85 2.15 5.52
CA GLY A 14 -4.23 2.61 5.53
C GLY A 14 -4.54 3.67 4.47
N PHE A 15 -3.66 4.64 4.25
CA PHE A 15 -3.82 5.64 3.20
C PHE A 15 -3.71 5.05 1.79
N ASP A 16 -2.75 4.17 1.55
CA ASP A 16 -2.58 3.48 0.27
C ASP A 16 -3.77 2.56 -0.03
N THR A 17 -4.25 1.81 0.96
CA THR A 17 -5.46 0.99 0.86
C THR A 17 -6.68 1.85 0.53
N LEU A 18 -6.86 2.98 1.23
CA LEU A 18 -7.94 3.93 0.97
C LEU A 18 -7.87 4.42 -0.48
N ALA A 19 -6.68 4.77 -0.97
CA ALA A 19 -6.50 5.24 -2.34
C ALA A 19 -6.86 4.17 -3.38
N GLN A 20 -6.33 2.96 -3.22
CA GLN A 20 -6.57 1.82 -4.12
C GLN A 20 -8.05 1.43 -4.18
N ILE A 21 -8.71 1.33 -3.01
CA ILE A 21 -10.14 1.02 -2.93
C ILE A 21 -10.97 2.15 -3.55
N SER A 22 -10.61 3.39 -3.27
CA SER A 22 -11.26 4.58 -3.85
C SER A 22 -11.18 4.60 -5.38
N PHE A 23 -10.01 4.29 -5.96
CA PHE A 23 -9.85 4.16 -7.41
C PHE A 23 -10.72 3.07 -7.99
N LYS A 24 -10.75 1.91 -7.35
CA LYS A 24 -11.59 0.80 -7.78
C LYS A 24 -13.06 1.20 -7.84
N VAL A 25 -13.57 1.80 -6.77
CA VAL A 25 -14.98 2.26 -6.71
C VAL A 25 -15.26 3.34 -7.74
N ALA A 26 -14.41 4.37 -7.81
CA ALA A 26 -14.58 5.47 -8.75
C ALA A 26 -14.53 4.97 -10.21
N GLY A 27 -13.58 4.10 -10.51
CA GLY A 27 -13.40 3.52 -11.84
C GLY A 27 -14.60 2.71 -12.29
N THR A 28 -15.12 1.80 -11.44
CA THR A 28 -16.30 1.00 -11.77
C THR A 28 -17.55 1.88 -12.00
N ARG A 29 -17.70 2.97 -11.24
CA ARG A 29 -18.83 3.90 -11.38
C ARG A 29 -18.67 4.90 -12.54
N ALA A 30 -17.48 5.03 -13.11
CA ALA A 30 -17.20 5.91 -14.24
C ALA A 30 -17.23 5.18 -15.60
N LEU A 31 -17.55 3.89 -15.63
CA LEU A 31 -17.70 3.13 -16.87
C LEU A 31 -18.88 3.64 -17.73
N PRO A 32 -18.83 3.47 -19.07
CA PRO A 32 -17.70 2.95 -19.85
C PRO A 32 -16.56 3.98 -19.97
N VAL A 33 -15.33 3.49 -20.17
CA VAL A 33 -14.16 4.36 -20.39
C VAL A 33 -14.20 4.93 -21.80
N GLU A 34 -14.10 6.25 -21.90
CA GLU A 34 -14.11 6.96 -23.18
C GLU A 34 -13.13 8.13 -23.14
N ALA A 35 -12.49 8.43 -24.27
CA ALA A 35 -11.69 9.65 -24.43
C ALA A 35 -12.60 10.86 -24.72
N SER A 36 -13.56 11.14 -23.82
CA SER A 36 -14.56 12.19 -23.97
C SER A 36 -14.61 13.11 -22.75
N LEU A 37 -14.98 14.38 -22.98
CA LEU A 37 -15.23 15.31 -21.88
C LEU A 37 -16.34 14.80 -20.95
N ALA A 38 -17.35 14.12 -21.51
CA ALA A 38 -18.43 13.53 -20.74
C ALA A 38 -17.90 12.48 -19.73
N TRP A 39 -16.98 11.61 -20.15
CA TRP A 39 -16.34 10.65 -19.25
C TRP A 39 -15.49 11.35 -18.18
N LEU A 40 -14.71 12.37 -18.53
CA LEU A 40 -13.95 13.15 -17.55
C LEU A 40 -14.87 13.75 -16.48
N LEU A 41 -15.98 14.36 -16.88
CA LEU A 41 -16.96 14.91 -15.95
C LEU A 41 -17.60 13.82 -15.07
N ARG A 42 -17.86 12.61 -15.62
CA ARG A 42 -18.32 11.46 -14.81
C ARG A 42 -17.29 11.06 -13.75
N VAL A 43 -16.01 11.01 -14.11
CA VAL A 43 -14.91 10.67 -13.19
C VAL A 43 -14.83 11.71 -12.06
N PHE A 44 -14.73 13.00 -12.39
CA PHE A 44 -14.67 14.06 -11.38
C PHE A 44 -15.96 14.16 -10.56
N GLY A 45 -17.10 13.70 -11.09
CA GLY A 45 -18.34 13.59 -10.32
C GLY A 45 -18.36 12.47 -9.27
N GLN A 46 -17.40 11.53 -9.28
CA GLN A 46 -17.36 10.45 -8.30
C GLN A 46 -16.68 10.90 -7.00
N PRO A 47 -17.38 10.88 -5.84
CA PRO A 47 -16.82 11.31 -4.57
C PRO A 47 -15.54 10.54 -4.17
N TRP A 48 -15.46 9.27 -4.58
CA TRP A 48 -14.32 8.41 -4.29
C TRP A 48 -13.03 8.84 -5.02
N VAL A 49 -13.10 9.60 -6.12
CA VAL A 49 -11.87 10.19 -6.70
C VAL A 49 -11.18 11.10 -5.69
N TYR A 50 -11.94 11.88 -4.93
CA TYR A 50 -11.40 12.74 -3.88
C TYR A 50 -10.91 11.92 -2.67
N GLY A 51 -11.55 10.80 -2.37
CA GLY A 51 -11.03 9.82 -1.42
C GLY A 51 -9.66 9.29 -1.82
N ALA A 52 -9.44 9.02 -3.11
CA ALA A 52 -8.14 8.62 -3.64
C ALA A 52 -7.10 9.74 -3.53
N VAL A 53 -7.48 10.99 -3.80
CA VAL A 53 -6.61 12.16 -3.62
C VAL A 53 -6.18 12.30 -2.15
N ILE A 54 -7.13 12.20 -1.21
CA ILE A 54 -6.84 12.27 0.23
C ILE A 54 -5.90 11.13 0.64
N GLY A 55 -6.16 9.91 0.16
CA GLY A 55 -5.29 8.75 0.37
C GLY A 55 -3.87 9.03 -0.11
N TYR A 56 -3.69 9.48 -1.35
CA TYR A 56 -2.37 9.81 -1.90
C TYR A 56 -1.64 10.90 -1.12
N VAL A 57 -2.33 11.99 -0.75
CA VAL A 57 -1.73 13.08 0.02
C VAL A 57 -1.30 12.58 1.41
N GLY A 58 -2.15 11.80 2.08
CA GLY A 58 -1.83 11.19 3.38
C GLY A 58 -0.65 10.22 3.30
N ALA A 59 -0.64 9.35 2.28
CA ALA A 59 0.44 8.41 2.03
C ALA A 59 1.76 9.15 1.77
N PHE A 60 1.75 10.20 0.94
CA PHE A 60 2.94 11.00 0.64
C PHE A 60 3.59 11.58 1.90
N PHE A 61 2.81 12.27 2.75
CA PHE A 61 3.38 12.86 3.97
C PHE A 61 3.82 11.81 4.99
N THR A 62 3.06 10.71 5.12
CA THR A 62 3.43 9.60 6.01
C THR A 62 4.73 8.94 5.57
N TRP A 63 4.88 8.72 4.26
CA TRP A 63 6.08 8.18 3.65
C TRP A 63 7.30 9.10 3.85
N MET A 64 7.15 10.39 3.58
CA MET A 64 8.22 11.37 3.82
C MET A 64 8.64 11.44 5.30
N ALA A 65 7.70 11.26 6.22
CA ALA A 65 8.00 11.20 7.65
C ALA A 65 8.75 9.90 8.05
N LEU A 66 8.34 8.76 7.48
CA LEU A 66 9.00 7.46 7.69
C LEU A 66 10.44 7.48 7.15
N LEU A 67 10.64 7.98 5.94
CA LEU A 67 11.94 8.00 5.27
C LEU A 67 13.01 8.83 6.00
N LYS A 68 12.61 9.76 6.89
CA LYS A 68 13.56 10.48 7.73
C LYS A 68 14.33 9.57 8.70
N HIS A 69 13.79 8.39 9.01
CA HIS A 69 14.32 7.51 10.06
C HIS A 69 14.37 6.03 9.66
N ALA A 70 13.61 5.59 8.66
CA ALA A 70 13.52 4.18 8.27
C ALA A 70 14.55 3.86 7.17
N PRO A 71 15.19 2.68 7.21
CA PRO A 71 16.04 2.22 6.11
C PRO A 71 15.19 2.03 4.85
N ILE A 72 15.65 2.60 3.74
CA ILE A 72 14.86 2.70 2.50
C ILE A 72 14.48 1.31 1.98
N GLY A 73 15.38 0.33 2.03
CA GLY A 73 15.16 -1.02 1.49
C GLY A 73 13.94 -1.72 2.10
N PRO A 74 13.96 -2.06 3.41
CA PRO A 74 12.80 -2.68 4.06
C PRO A 74 11.57 -1.79 4.11
N ALA A 75 11.74 -0.47 4.22
CA ALA A 75 10.62 0.46 4.24
C ALA A 75 9.85 0.45 2.92
N PHE A 76 10.56 0.45 1.80
CA PHE A 76 9.98 0.38 0.46
C PHE A 76 9.32 -0.98 0.19
N ALA A 77 9.91 -2.07 0.69
CA ALA A 77 9.26 -3.37 0.61
C ALA A 77 7.95 -3.40 1.43
N ALA A 78 7.98 -2.88 2.65
CA ALA A 78 6.82 -2.85 3.55
C ALA A 78 5.69 -1.94 3.04
N SER A 79 5.99 -0.87 2.30
CA SER A 79 4.95 -0.04 1.68
C SER A 79 4.10 -0.81 0.66
N HIS A 80 4.62 -1.93 0.13
CA HIS A 80 3.88 -2.80 -0.79
C HIS A 80 2.91 -3.80 -0.10
N LEU A 81 2.73 -3.68 1.21
CA LEU A 81 1.74 -4.47 1.96
C LEU A 81 0.30 -3.98 1.70
N GLU A 82 0.13 -2.79 1.11
CA GLU A 82 -1.16 -2.29 0.61
C GLU A 82 -1.81 -3.30 -0.35
N VAL A 83 -1.04 -3.97 -1.22
CA VAL A 83 -1.57 -4.99 -2.14
C VAL A 83 -2.31 -6.10 -1.40
N VAL A 84 -1.74 -6.59 -0.30
CA VAL A 84 -2.36 -7.63 0.54
C VAL A 84 -3.61 -7.09 1.22
N SER A 85 -3.53 -5.87 1.78
CA SER A 85 -4.66 -5.24 2.44
C SER A 85 -5.85 -4.99 1.49
N VAL A 86 -5.59 -4.51 0.28
CA VAL A 86 -6.60 -4.25 -0.76
C VAL A 86 -7.23 -5.54 -1.23
N MET A 87 -6.43 -6.60 -1.39
CA MET A 87 -6.92 -7.93 -1.72
C MET A 87 -7.90 -8.44 -0.66
N LEU A 88 -7.52 -8.38 0.63
CA LEU A 88 -8.36 -8.85 1.74
C LEU A 88 -9.63 -8.00 1.90
N LEU A 89 -9.50 -6.68 1.85
CA LEU A 89 -10.67 -5.79 1.91
C LEU A 89 -11.57 -5.94 0.69
N SER A 90 -11.03 -6.32 -0.47
CA SER A 90 -11.86 -6.53 -1.66
C SER A 90 -12.78 -7.74 -1.54
N VAL A 91 -12.40 -8.76 -0.77
CA VAL A 91 -13.30 -9.87 -0.45
C VAL A 91 -14.49 -9.36 0.36
N TRP A 92 -14.24 -8.51 1.36
CA TRP A 92 -15.28 -8.02 2.25
C TRP A 92 -16.15 -6.90 1.66
N LEU A 93 -15.54 -5.97 0.90
CA LEU A 93 -16.21 -4.78 0.36
C LEU A 93 -16.88 -5.02 -1.00
N PHE A 94 -16.40 -5.99 -1.77
CA PHE A 94 -16.83 -6.21 -3.16
C PHE A 94 -17.21 -7.66 -3.47
N ASP A 95 -17.29 -8.53 -2.46
CA ASP A 95 -17.59 -9.96 -2.60
C ASP A 95 -16.67 -10.67 -3.62
N GLU A 96 -15.42 -10.21 -3.72
CA GLU A 96 -14.46 -10.83 -4.62
C GLU A 96 -13.97 -12.17 -4.10
N HIS A 97 -13.79 -13.12 -5.03
CA HIS A 97 -13.31 -14.44 -4.69
C HIS A 97 -11.79 -14.47 -4.65
N LEU A 98 -11.26 -15.02 -3.56
CA LEU A 98 -9.83 -15.20 -3.37
C LEU A 98 -9.38 -16.49 -4.08
N THR A 99 -8.65 -16.36 -5.18
CA THR A 99 -8.10 -17.52 -5.89
C THR A 99 -6.83 -18.02 -5.18
N ALA A 100 -6.53 -19.32 -5.32
CA ALA A 100 -5.30 -19.90 -4.78
C ALA A 100 -4.03 -19.16 -5.28
N ALA A 101 -4.03 -18.72 -6.55
CA ALA A 101 -2.93 -17.93 -7.11
C ALA A 101 -2.74 -16.58 -6.39
N ARG A 102 -3.83 -15.87 -6.05
CA ARG A 102 -3.76 -14.60 -5.30
C ARG A 102 -3.19 -14.82 -3.89
N VAL A 103 -3.61 -15.91 -3.23
CA VAL A 103 -3.08 -16.30 -1.91
C VAL A 103 -1.58 -16.59 -1.98
N LEU A 104 -1.14 -17.39 -2.95
CA LEU A 104 0.27 -17.70 -3.15
C LEU A 104 1.11 -16.45 -3.44
N GLY A 105 0.60 -15.54 -4.27
CA GLY A 105 1.23 -14.26 -4.53
C GLY A 105 1.37 -13.39 -3.27
N ALA A 106 0.31 -13.31 -2.45
CA ALA A 106 0.34 -12.57 -1.19
C ALA A 106 1.37 -13.16 -0.20
N ILE A 107 1.44 -14.49 -0.10
CA ILE A 107 2.45 -15.17 0.72
C ILE A 107 3.86 -14.84 0.22
N ALA A 108 4.09 -14.86 -1.09
CA ALA A 108 5.38 -14.53 -1.67
C ALA A 108 5.81 -13.08 -1.40
N ILE A 109 4.89 -12.11 -1.49
CA ILE A 109 5.15 -10.70 -1.15
C ILE A 109 5.55 -10.58 0.33
N ILE A 110 4.76 -11.17 1.23
CA ILE A 110 5.05 -11.13 2.68
C ILE A 110 6.42 -11.77 2.97
N ALA A 111 6.73 -12.91 2.35
CA ALA A 111 8.02 -13.55 2.49
C ALA A 111 9.17 -12.65 2.00
N GLY A 112 9.01 -11.97 0.85
CA GLY A 112 9.99 -11.02 0.33
C GLY A 112 10.26 -9.85 1.30
N ILE A 113 9.20 -9.29 1.88
CA ILE A 113 9.31 -8.21 2.89
C ILE A 113 10.07 -8.70 4.13
N VAL A 114 9.75 -9.90 4.63
CA VAL A 114 10.44 -10.51 5.78
C VAL A 114 11.93 -10.75 5.46
N CYS A 115 12.24 -11.29 4.28
CA CYS A 115 13.63 -11.49 3.86
C CYS A 115 14.43 -10.20 3.84
N LEU A 116 13.87 -9.12 3.29
CA LEU A 116 14.53 -7.80 3.25
C LEU A 116 14.71 -7.19 4.64
N GLY A 117 13.69 -7.29 5.51
CA GLY A 117 13.80 -6.83 6.89
C GLY A 117 14.86 -7.58 7.70
N LEU A 118 15.02 -8.89 7.47
CA LEU A 118 16.05 -9.70 8.10
C LEU A 118 17.45 -9.39 7.55
N ALA A 119 17.59 -9.14 6.26
CA ALA A 119 18.87 -8.76 5.65
C ALA A 119 19.40 -7.44 6.24
N GLU A 120 18.54 -6.41 6.31
CA GLU A 120 18.89 -5.11 6.90
C GLU A 120 19.28 -5.23 8.38
N SER A 121 18.56 -6.07 9.14
CA SER A 121 18.85 -6.30 10.55
C SER A 121 20.21 -6.95 10.80
N ARG A 122 20.75 -7.67 9.81
CA ARG A 122 22.08 -8.31 9.87
C ARG A 122 23.20 -7.34 9.49
N GLU A 123 22.98 -6.47 8.50
CA GLU A 123 23.97 -5.44 8.11
C GLU A 123 24.23 -4.41 9.23
N HIS A 124 23.23 -4.16 10.08
CA HIS A 124 23.37 -3.26 11.23
C HIS A 124 23.79 -3.96 12.54
N ALA A 125 24.05 -5.27 12.53
CA ALA A 125 24.66 -5.96 13.66
C ALA A 125 26.17 -5.64 13.68
N PRO A 126 26.74 -5.17 14.81
CA PRO A 126 28.15 -4.82 14.85
C PRO A 126 29.02 -6.03 14.51
N GLU A 127 30.05 -5.79 13.70
CA GLU A 127 31.18 -6.66 13.36
C GLU A 127 32.03 -6.97 14.62
N ALA A 128 31.42 -7.45 15.71
CA ALA A 128 32.04 -7.65 17.01
C ALA A 128 32.49 -9.10 17.26
N ALA A 129 32.75 -9.87 16.20
CA ALA A 129 33.16 -11.27 16.33
C ALA A 129 34.20 -11.74 15.30
N VAL A 130 35.02 -10.81 14.77
CA VAL A 130 36.21 -11.17 13.97
C VAL A 130 37.38 -10.25 14.34
N VAL A 131 37.86 -10.34 15.59
CA VAL A 131 39.25 -10.04 15.98
C VAL A 131 39.66 -11.04 17.05
#